data_AF-Q9VB47-F1
#
_entry.id   AF-Q9VB47-F1
#
_cell.length_a   1.000
_cell.length_b   1.000
_cell.length_c   1.000
_cell.angle_alpha   90.00
_cell.angle_beta   90.00
_cell.angle_gamma   90.00
#
_symmetry.space_group_name_H-M   'P 1'
#
loop_
_entity.id
_entity.type
_entity.pdbx_description
1 polymer ?
#
loop_
_entity_poly.entity_id
_entity_poly.type
_entity_poly.pdbx_seq_one_letter_code
_entity_poly.pdbx_strand_id
1 'polypeptide(L)'
;MSDNNNALATKEDVFGMEHDQDHTSKHYSRCSSAGSTHTPNSSAHNSDDDDDSGDARHSAAANSTLSYKERRREAHTQAEQKRRDAIKKGYDSLQELVPRCQPNDSSGYKLSKALILQKSIEYIGYLNQQKLKQEDEGSALQKEVTALRIIKNGYENMLQHQQANPGPEEARLTDEAKFQVFQAIMEEMFETFQHIPMENFKQLTTGIIPWLEEHCKPHILRNILSRTLQQMAQEAMEKQELQAMEQESSEGFS
;
A
#
# COMPACT_ATOMS: atom_id res chain seq x y z
N MET A 1 -45.76 -8.55 17.57
CA MET A 1 -45.23 -7.28 18.12
C MET A 1 -44.20 -7.65 19.17
N SER A 2 -42.93 -7.40 18.87
CA SER A 2 -41.82 -7.17 19.78
C SER A 2 -40.57 -7.12 18.92
N ASP A 3 -40.40 -5.97 18.26
CA ASP A 3 -39.13 -5.53 17.73
C ASP A 3 -38.13 -5.48 18.89
N ASN A 4 -37.08 -6.30 18.84
CA ASN A 4 -35.94 -6.11 19.73
C ASN A 4 -34.72 -5.78 18.87
N ASN A 5 -34.68 -4.50 18.49
CA ASN A 5 -33.51 -3.84 17.92
C ASN A 5 -32.37 -3.94 18.94
N ASN A 6 -31.42 -4.83 18.69
CA ASN A 6 -30.18 -4.90 19.44
C ASN A 6 -29.29 -3.72 19.03
N ALA A 7 -29.53 -2.57 19.64
CA ALA A 7 -28.61 -1.45 19.65
C ALA A 7 -27.51 -1.76 20.69
N LEU A 8 -26.35 -2.23 20.22
CA LEU A 8 -25.15 -2.21 21.05
C LEU A 8 -24.11 -1.30 20.39
N ALA A 9 -23.80 -0.27 21.16
CA ALA A 9 -23.14 0.95 20.75
C ALA A 9 -21.73 0.71 20.22
N THR A 10 -21.47 1.39 19.10
CA THR A 10 -20.19 1.74 18.52
C THR A 10 -19.24 2.30 19.58
N LYS A 11 -18.22 1.54 19.95
CA LYS A 11 -17.03 2.07 20.61
C LYS A 11 -16.01 2.36 19.51
N GLU A 12 -16.11 3.56 18.93
CA GLU A 12 -15.11 4.11 18.03
C GLU A 12 -13.89 4.52 18.85
N ASP A 13 -12.99 3.58 19.13
CA ASP A 13 -11.64 3.93 19.56
C ASP A 13 -10.84 4.31 18.29
N VAL A 14 -10.97 5.60 17.95
CA VAL A 14 -10.16 6.32 16.97
C VAL A 14 -8.72 6.37 17.49
N PHE A 15 -7.90 5.38 17.10
CA PHE A 15 -6.45 5.45 17.32
C PHE A 15 -5.84 6.41 16.31
N GLY A 16 -5.54 7.61 16.80
CA GLY A 16 -4.80 8.64 16.10
C GLY A 16 -3.38 8.19 15.79
N MET A 17 -2.98 8.33 14.53
CA MET A 17 -1.62 8.12 14.09
C MET A 17 -1.34 9.06 12.93
N GLU A 18 -1.05 10.33 13.25
CA GLU A 18 -0.38 11.24 12.32
C GLU A 18 0.08 12.51 13.04
N HIS A 19 1.39 12.69 13.19
CA HIS A 19 2.13 13.84 12.64
C HIS A 19 3.63 13.74 12.97
N ASP A 20 4.37 12.97 12.18
CA ASP A 20 5.81 13.18 11.99
C ASP A 20 6.01 13.58 10.53
N GLN A 21 5.99 14.89 10.27
CA GLN A 21 6.46 15.45 9.01
C GLN A 21 7.34 16.66 9.31
N ASP A 22 8.60 16.35 9.55
CA ASP A 22 9.71 17.29 9.44
C ASP A 22 10.15 17.32 7.97
N HIS A 23 9.52 18.17 7.16
CA HIS A 23 10.06 18.53 5.85
C HIS A 23 9.90 20.03 5.62
N THR A 24 11.00 20.71 5.92
CA THR A 24 11.43 22.05 5.47
C THR A 24 10.79 22.54 4.15
N SER A 25 9.55 23.01 4.22
CA SER A 25 8.87 23.59 3.07
C SER A 25 9.31 25.04 2.92
N LYS A 26 10.25 25.26 2.00
CA LYS A 26 10.73 26.57 1.58
C LYS A 26 9.53 27.42 1.16
N HIS A 27 9.24 28.45 1.95
CA HIS A 27 8.26 29.49 1.67
C HIS A 27 8.52 30.08 0.28
N TYR A 28 7.70 29.71 -0.70
CA TYR A 28 7.51 30.50 -1.90
C TYR A 28 6.24 31.32 -1.69
N SER A 29 6.41 32.64 -1.63
CA SER A 29 5.31 33.58 -1.53
C SER A 29 4.41 33.42 -2.75
N ARG A 30 3.24 32.82 -2.55
CA ARG A 30 2.17 32.79 -3.53
C ARG A 30 1.54 34.18 -3.61
N CYS A 31 1.60 34.77 -4.80
CA CYS A 31 0.79 35.92 -5.13
C CYS A 31 -0.69 35.52 -5.08
N SER A 32 -1.42 36.11 -4.14
CA SER A 32 -2.87 35.99 -4.08
C SER A 32 -3.48 36.70 -5.28
N SER A 33 -4.11 35.93 -6.15
CA SER A 33 -5.08 36.38 -7.12
C SER A 33 -6.31 36.93 -6.39
N ALA A 34 -6.37 38.25 -6.23
CA ALA A 34 -7.61 38.96 -6.01
C ALA A 34 -7.93 39.72 -7.30
N GLY A 35 -9.01 39.30 -7.96
CA GLY A 35 -9.50 39.95 -9.16
C GLY A 35 -9.79 41.42 -8.89
N SER A 36 -9.17 42.29 -9.66
CA SER A 36 -9.65 43.65 -9.87
C SER A 36 -9.77 43.84 -11.37
N THR A 37 -11.02 43.73 -11.82
CA THR A 37 -11.48 44.11 -13.15
C THR A 37 -11.24 45.60 -13.40
N HIS A 38 -10.84 45.93 -14.62
CA HIS A 38 -10.66 47.28 -15.18
C HIS A 38 -9.35 47.99 -14.80
N THR A 39 -8.26 47.64 -15.50
CA THR A 39 -7.28 48.66 -15.89
C THR A 39 -7.22 48.67 -17.42
N PRO A 40 -7.47 49.82 -18.08
CA PRO A 40 -7.40 49.89 -19.52
C PRO A 40 -5.94 49.70 -19.93
N ASN A 41 -5.78 48.87 -20.96
CA ASN A 41 -4.59 48.66 -21.76
C ASN A 41 -3.75 49.96 -21.90
N SER A 42 -2.77 50.15 -21.02
CA SER A 42 -1.69 51.09 -21.23
C SER A 42 -0.75 50.43 -22.22
N SER A 43 -1.08 50.56 -23.51
CA SER A 43 -0.08 50.51 -24.56
C SER A 43 1.04 51.44 -24.13
N ALA A 44 2.23 50.87 -23.88
CA ALA A 44 3.45 51.58 -23.60
C ALA A 44 3.81 52.44 -24.83
N HIS A 45 3.14 53.58 -24.95
CA HIS A 45 3.53 54.69 -25.78
C HIS A 45 4.65 55.38 -25.01
N ASN A 46 5.87 54.86 -25.16
CA ASN A 46 7.04 55.60 -24.75
C ASN A 46 7.21 56.68 -25.82
N SER A 47 6.60 57.84 -25.59
CA SER A 47 6.84 59.04 -26.36
C SER A 47 8.33 59.36 -26.26
N ASP A 48 8.97 59.25 -27.41
CA ASP A 48 10.32 59.75 -27.69
C ASP A 48 10.18 61.27 -27.85
N ASP A 49 9.92 61.97 -26.75
CA ASP A 49 9.91 63.44 -26.73
C ASP A 49 11.34 63.92 -26.51
N ASP A 50 12.08 64.00 -27.62
CA ASP A 50 13.27 64.82 -27.77
C ASP A 50 12.85 66.31 -27.67
N ASP A 51 12.68 66.83 -26.46
CA ASP A 51 12.58 68.29 -26.26
C ASP A 51 13.98 68.90 -26.26
N ASP A 52 14.41 69.22 -27.48
CA ASP A 52 15.45 70.18 -27.83
C ASP A 52 15.06 71.58 -27.33
N SER A 53 15.54 71.94 -26.13
CA SER A 53 15.50 73.31 -25.63
C SER A 53 16.83 73.65 -24.97
N GLY A 54 17.68 74.31 -25.74
CA GLY A 54 19.01 74.72 -25.34
C GLY A 54 19.05 75.77 -24.24
N ASP A 55 20.08 75.70 -23.40
CA ASP A 55 20.83 76.87 -22.93
C ASP A 55 22.20 76.42 -22.41
N ALA A 56 23.20 77.27 -22.65
CA ALA A 56 24.62 77.01 -22.76
C ALA A 56 25.36 76.69 -21.44
N ARG A 57 24.95 75.62 -20.73
CA ARG A 57 25.74 75.00 -19.64
C ARG A 57 26.07 73.52 -19.89
N HIS A 58 26.05 73.11 -21.15
CA HIS A 58 25.95 71.73 -21.62
C HIS A 58 27.17 70.79 -21.48
N SER A 59 28.36 71.23 -21.05
CA SER A 59 29.50 70.29 -21.04
C SER A 59 29.43 69.24 -19.92
N ALA A 60 28.93 69.62 -18.73
CA ALA A 60 28.81 68.69 -17.61
C ALA A 60 27.57 67.79 -17.74
N ALA A 61 26.45 68.32 -18.26
CA ALA A 61 25.21 67.57 -18.44
C ALA A 61 25.24 66.59 -19.62
N ALA A 62 25.94 66.92 -20.71
CA ALA A 62 26.13 65.98 -21.82
C ALA A 62 26.93 64.74 -21.38
N ASN A 63 27.98 64.91 -20.57
CA ASN A 63 28.74 63.78 -20.03
C ASN A 63 27.92 62.92 -19.06
N SER A 64 27.06 63.53 -18.22
CA SER A 64 26.22 62.76 -17.29
C SER A 64 25.07 62.01 -17.99
N THR A 65 24.46 62.60 -19.02
CA THR A 65 23.40 61.95 -19.82
C THR A 65 23.94 60.80 -20.66
N LEU A 66 25.12 60.94 -21.28
CA LEU A 66 25.82 59.85 -21.95
C LEU A 66 26.14 58.72 -20.96
N SER A 67 26.65 59.05 -19.77
CA SER A 67 26.91 58.07 -18.69
C SER A 67 25.63 57.36 -18.20
N TYR A 68 24.51 58.08 -18.09
CA TYR A 68 23.21 57.48 -17.74
C TYR A 68 22.72 56.53 -18.82
N LYS A 69 22.82 56.92 -20.09
CA LYS A 69 22.43 56.08 -21.24
C LYS A 69 23.29 54.81 -21.32
N GLU A 70 24.58 54.93 -21.04
CA GLU A 70 25.51 53.81 -20.96
C GLU A 70 25.18 52.88 -19.79
N ARG A 71 25.01 53.42 -18.57
CA ARG A 71 24.59 52.64 -17.39
C ARG A 71 23.28 51.91 -17.63
N ARG A 72 22.31 52.54 -18.29
CA ARG A 72 21.02 51.91 -18.64
C ARG A 72 21.21 50.75 -19.63
N ARG A 73 22.10 50.91 -20.61
CA ARG A 73 22.46 49.85 -21.56
C ARG A 73 23.15 48.68 -20.86
N GLU A 74 24.08 48.94 -19.95
CA GLU A 74 24.75 47.93 -19.14
C GLU A 74 23.75 47.17 -18.26
N ALA A 75 22.88 47.89 -17.54
CA ALA A 75 21.85 47.29 -16.69
C ALA A 75 20.90 46.39 -17.50
N HIS A 76 20.46 46.85 -18.68
CA HIS A 76 19.63 46.03 -19.57
C HIS A 76 20.37 44.77 -20.04
N THR A 77 21.65 44.89 -20.40
CA THR A 77 22.48 43.77 -20.83
C THR A 77 22.66 42.75 -19.70
N GLN A 78 22.94 43.20 -18.48
CA GLN A 78 23.05 42.34 -17.30
C GLN A 78 21.72 41.65 -16.97
N ALA A 79 20.60 42.37 -17.05
CA ALA A 79 19.27 41.79 -16.81
C ALA A 79 18.93 40.70 -17.84
N GLU A 80 19.23 40.92 -19.12
CA GLU A 80 19.02 39.93 -20.17
C GLU A 80 19.97 38.73 -20.02
N GLN A 81 21.23 38.94 -19.65
CA GLN A 81 22.17 37.85 -19.35
C GLN A 81 21.64 36.98 -18.20
N LYS A 82 21.19 37.60 -17.10
CA LYS A 82 20.60 36.89 -15.96
C LYS A 82 19.37 36.07 -16.38
N ARG A 83 18.50 36.61 -17.24
CA ARG A 83 17.36 35.88 -17.81
C ARG A 83 17.82 34.67 -18.63
N ARG A 84 18.85 34.82 -19.46
CA ARG A 84 19.42 33.72 -20.26
C ARG A 84 20.03 32.63 -19.40
N ASP A 85 20.76 33.00 -18.36
CA ASP A 85 21.38 32.08 -17.42
C ASP A 85 20.31 31.28 -16.66
N ALA A 86 19.22 31.94 -16.25
CA ALA A 86 18.08 31.27 -15.61
C ALA A 86 17.40 30.25 -16.54
N ILE A 87 17.17 30.60 -17.81
CA ILE A 87 16.61 29.68 -18.81
C ILE A 87 17.56 28.50 -19.04
N LYS A 88 18.87 28.76 -19.19
CA LYS A 88 19.88 27.72 -19.37
C LYS A 88 19.85 26.74 -18.20
N LYS A 89 19.82 27.24 -16.96
CA LYS A 89 19.69 26.42 -15.76
C LYS A 89 18.41 25.57 -15.78
N GLY A 90 17.29 26.13 -16.24
CA GLY A 90 16.04 25.37 -16.40
C GLY A 90 16.15 24.19 -17.36
N TYR A 91 16.86 24.36 -18.49
CA TYR A 91 17.15 23.26 -19.41
C TYR A 91 18.07 22.21 -18.80
N ASP A 92 19.11 22.64 -18.07
CA ASP A 92 20.04 21.73 -17.39
C ASP A 92 19.26 20.86 -16.37
N SER A 93 18.36 21.46 -15.57
CA SER A 93 17.50 20.70 -14.63
C SER A 93 16.50 19.77 -15.31
N LEU A 94 15.88 20.17 -16.42
CA LEU A 94 15.01 19.27 -17.18
C LEU A 94 15.78 18.06 -17.71
N GLN A 95 17.03 18.25 -18.12
CA GLN A 95 17.87 17.17 -18.64
C GLN A 95 18.18 16.12 -17.56
N GLU A 96 18.36 16.54 -16.31
CA GLU A 96 18.56 15.65 -15.16
C GLU A 96 17.28 14.88 -14.79
N LEU A 97 16.13 15.56 -14.76
CA LEU A 97 14.85 14.99 -14.31
C LEU A 97 14.18 14.06 -15.33
N VAL A 98 14.45 14.24 -16.63
CA VAL A 98 13.84 13.46 -17.70
C VAL A 98 14.78 12.32 -18.10
N PRO A 99 14.45 11.04 -17.81
CA PRO A 99 15.38 9.92 -18.01
C PRO A 99 15.93 9.78 -19.43
N ARG A 100 15.12 10.11 -20.44
CA ARG A 100 15.53 10.04 -21.86
C ARG A 100 16.37 11.23 -22.35
N CYS A 101 16.59 12.22 -21.49
CA CYS A 101 17.45 13.37 -21.78
C CYS A 101 18.83 13.24 -21.13
N GLN A 102 19.00 12.31 -20.19
CA GLN A 102 20.28 12.09 -19.54
C GLN A 102 21.33 11.72 -20.60
N PRO A 103 22.54 12.31 -20.52
CA PRO A 103 23.58 12.03 -21.49
C PRO A 103 23.91 10.54 -21.44
N ASN A 104 23.66 9.83 -22.54
CA ASN A 104 24.31 8.54 -22.73
C ASN A 104 25.80 8.84 -22.88
N ASP A 105 26.62 8.33 -21.96
CA ASP A 105 28.08 8.54 -21.88
C ASP A 105 28.82 8.31 -23.22
N SER A 106 28.19 7.60 -24.15
CA SER A 106 28.75 7.23 -25.46
C SER A 106 28.70 8.32 -26.52
N SER A 107 27.87 9.36 -26.39
CA SER A 107 27.79 10.42 -27.39
C SER A 107 27.86 11.77 -26.70
N GLY A 108 29.01 12.45 -26.76
CA GLY A 108 29.19 13.82 -26.26
C GLY A 108 28.33 14.89 -26.98
N TYR A 109 27.22 14.49 -27.59
CA TYR A 109 26.27 15.32 -28.29
C TYR A 109 25.23 15.90 -27.32
N LYS A 110 25.20 17.22 -27.19
CA LYS A 110 24.20 17.92 -26.38
C LYS A 110 22.84 17.84 -27.06
N LEU A 111 21.80 17.42 -26.33
CA LEU A 111 20.42 17.42 -26.84
C LEU A 111 19.99 18.85 -27.20
N SER A 112 19.21 18.98 -28.27
CA SER A 112 18.64 20.27 -28.64
C SER A 112 17.56 20.69 -27.64
N LYS A 113 17.39 22.00 -27.43
CA LYS A 113 16.36 22.56 -26.55
C LYS A 113 14.95 22.06 -26.90
N ALA A 114 14.63 22.02 -28.19
CA ALA A 114 13.34 21.51 -28.67
C ALA A 114 13.13 20.04 -28.28
N LEU A 115 14.17 19.21 -28.41
CA LEU A 115 14.09 17.80 -28.03
C LEU A 115 13.92 17.62 -26.52
N ILE A 116 14.62 18.41 -25.70
CA ILE A 116 14.47 18.38 -24.22
C ILE A 116 13.02 18.71 -23.84
N LEU A 117 12.43 19.75 -24.43
CA LEU A 117 11.04 20.11 -24.15
C LEU A 117 10.07 19.01 -24.59
N GLN A 118 10.24 18.46 -25.79
CA GLN A 118 9.38 17.38 -26.30
C GLN A 118 9.43 16.15 -25.38
N LYS A 119 10.64 15.73 -24.98
CA LYS A 119 10.83 14.61 -24.06
C LYS A 119 10.27 14.90 -22.67
N SER A 120 10.32 16.15 -22.22
CA SER A 120 9.69 16.58 -20.97
C SER A 120 8.18 16.44 -21.02
N ILE A 121 7.53 16.82 -22.12
CA ILE A 121 6.08 16.66 -22.31
C ILE A 121 5.69 15.18 -22.30
N GLU A 122 6.42 14.34 -23.06
CA GLU A 122 6.22 12.89 -23.07
C GLU A 122 6.33 12.31 -21.65
N TYR A 123 7.34 12.73 -20.89
CA TYR A 123 7.58 12.23 -19.54
C TYR A 123 6.51 12.69 -18.54
N ILE A 124 6.02 13.92 -18.63
CA ILE A 124 4.88 14.39 -17.84
C ILE A 124 3.63 13.53 -18.14
N GLY A 125 3.37 13.25 -19.41
CA GLY A 125 2.27 12.36 -19.81
C GLY A 125 2.41 10.96 -19.19
N TYR A 126 3.61 10.39 -19.25
CA TYR A 126 3.95 9.11 -18.62
C TYR A 126 3.76 9.14 -17.09
N LEU A 127 4.24 10.19 -16.41
CA LEU A 127 4.08 10.34 -14.95
C LEU A 127 2.60 10.44 -14.56
N ASN A 128 1.78 11.17 -15.33
CA ASN A 128 0.34 11.23 -15.09
C ASN A 128 -0.33 9.87 -15.24
N GLN A 129 0.05 9.10 -16.26
CA GLN A 129 -0.46 7.75 -16.45
C GLN A 129 -0.03 6.81 -15.30
N GLN A 130 1.23 6.88 -14.86
CA GLN A 130 1.70 6.10 -13.71
C GLN A 130 0.97 6.48 -12.43
N LYS A 131 0.75 7.78 -12.20
CA LYS A 131 0.01 8.27 -11.04
C LYS A 131 -1.42 7.70 -11.03
N LEU A 132 -2.13 7.76 -12.16
CA LEU A 132 -3.47 7.18 -12.27
C LEU A 132 -3.46 5.67 -11.99
N LYS A 133 -2.47 4.94 -12.53
CA LYS A 133 -2.30 3.51 -12.25
C LYS A 133 -2.10 3.22 -10.75
N GLN A 134 -1.29 4.02 -10.06
CA GLN A 134 -1.06 3.88 -8.62
C GLN A 134 -2.30 4.25 -7.80
N GLU A 135 -3.07 5.25 -8.22
CA GLU A 135 -4.36 5.61 -7.61
C GLU A 135 -5.36 4.45 -7.71
N ASP A 136 -5.45 3.78 -8.87
CA ASP A 136 -6.30 2.61 -9.09
C ASP A 136 -5.87 1.39 -8.25
N GLU A 137 -4.57 1.11 -8.20
CA GLU A 137 -3.99 0.03 -7.38
C GLU A 137 -4.23 0.27 -5.88
N GLY A 138 -4.03 1.51 -5.42
CA GLY A 138 -4.35 1.91 -4.05
C GLY A 138 -5.83 1.71 -3.72
N SER A 139 -6.73 2.07 -4.64
CA SER A 139 -8.17 1.82 -4.47
C SER A 139 -8.50 0.33 -4.39
N ALA A 140 -7.86 -0.51 -5.20
CA ALA A 140 -8.05 -1.96 -5.19
C ALA A 140 -7.60 -2.58 -3.85
N LEU A 141 -6.40 -2.21 -3.38
CA LEU A 141 -5.88 -2.68 -2.09
C LEU A 141 -6.76 -2.23 -0.92
N GLN A 142 -7.29 -1.00 -0.95
CA GLN A 142 -8.18 -0.51 0.08
C GLN A 142 -9.49 -1.31 0.16
N LYS A 143 -10.02 -1.76 -1.00
CA LYS A 143 -11.18 -2.67 -1.05
C LYS A 143 -10.85 -4.03 -0.45
N GLU A 144 -9.67 -4.58 -0.75
CA GLU A 144 -9.21 -5.86 -0.17
C GLU A 144 -9.06 -5.78 1.35
N VAL A 145 -8.42 -4.73 1.87
CA VAL A 145 -8.30 -4.48 3.31
C VAL A 145 -9.69 -4.40 3.97
N THR A 146 -10.64 -3.74 3.31
CA THR A 146 -12.02 -3.66 3.82
C THR A 146 -12.68 -5.02 3.84
N ALA A 147 -12.55 -5.82 2.78
CA ALA A 147 -13.10 -7.17 2.71
C ALA A 147 -12.50 -8.10 3.78
N LEU A 148 -11.18 -8.06 3.96
CA LEU A 148 -10.49 -8.84 4.99
C LEU A 148 -10.94 -8.43 6.40
N ARG A 149 -11.18 -7.14 6.64
CA ARG A 149 -11.70 -6.65 7.92
C ARG A 149 -13.12 -7.15 8.19
N ILE A 150 -13.98 -7.21 7.16
CA ILE A 150 -15.32 -7.81 7.27
C ILE A 150 -15.22 -9.30 7.63
N ILE A 151 -14.34 -10.05 6.95
CA ILE A 151 -14.14 -11.48 7.21
C ILE A 151 -13.63 -11.72 8.63
N LYS A 152 -12.62 -10.94 9.07
CA LYS A 152 -12.10 -10.99 10.45
C LYS A 152 -13.21 -10.77 11.47
N ASN A 153 -14.01 -9.71 11.28
CA ASN A 153 -15.14 -9.41 12.17
C ASN A 153 -16.17 -10.56 12.16
N GLY A 154 -16.39 -11.21 11.01
CA GLY A 154 -17.24 -12.40 10.92
C GLY A 154 -16.76 -13.55 11.83
N TYR A 155 -15.47 -13.85 11.82
CA TYR A 155 -14.89 -14.87 12.71
C TYR A 155 -14.89 -14.46 14.18
N GLU A 156 -14.63 -13.19 14.49
CA GLU A 156 -14.67 -12.68 15.87
C GLU A 156 -16.08 -12.81 16.47
N ASN A 157 -17.12 -12.47 15.71
CA ASN A 157 -18.50 -12.65 16.13
C ASN A 157 -18.86 -14.13 16.31
N MET A 158 -18.43 -15.01 15.38
CA MET A 158 -18.69 -16.46 15.49
C MET A 158 -18.03 -17.05 16.74
N LEU A 159 -16.80 -16.65 17.05
CA LEU A 159 -16.08 -17.06 18.24
C LEU A 159 -16.81 -16.59 19.52
N GLN A 160 -17.25 -15.33 19.55
CA GLN A 160 -18.00 -14.79 20.68
C GLN A 160 -19.33 -15.53 20.90
N HIS A 161 -20.06 -15.85 19.83
CA HIS A 161 -21.29 -16.63 19.91
C HIS A 161 -21.04 -18.07 20.41
N GLN A 162 -19.95 -18.71 19.97
CA GLN A 162 -19.58 -20.04 20.44
C GLN A 162 -19.19 -20.06 21.92
N GLN A 163 -18.52 -19.00 22.39
CA GLN A 163 -18.17 -18.85 23.81
C GLN A 163 -19.39 -18.55 24.68
N ALA A 164 -20.36 -17.78 24.18
CA ALA A 164 -21.59 -17.45 24.91
C ALA A 164 -22.58 -18.62 24.98
N ASN A 165 -22.62 -19.47 23.95
CA ASN A 165 -23.42 -20.69 23.89
C ASN A 165 -22.51 -21.92 23.77
N PRO A 166 -21.78 -22.29 24.84
CA PRO A 166 -21.18 -23.61 24.89
C PRO A 166 -22.35 -24.59 24.78
N GLY A 167 -22.38 -25.41 23.73
CA GLY A 167 -23.38 -26.46 23.59
C GLY A 167 -23.46 -27.35 24.84
N PRO A 168 -24.50 -28.19 24.97
CA PRO A 168 -24.74 -28.99 26.16
C PRO A 168 -23.46 -29.71 26.59
N GLU A 169 -23.10 -29.53 27.86
CA GLU A 169 -21.83 -30.00 28.43
C GLU A 169 -21.64 -31.51 28.24
N GLU A 170 -22.74 -32.25 28.25
CA GLU A 170 -22.85 -33.70 28.01
C GLU A 170 -22.38 -34.14 26.62
N ALA A 171 -22.38 -33.24 25.62
CA ALA A 171 -21.87 -33.53 24.28
C ALA A 171 -20.36 -33.22 24.14
N ARG A 172 -19.68 -32.77 25.20
CA ARG A 172 -18.28 -32.34 25.14
C ARG A 172 -17.36 -33.53 25.34
N LEU A 173 -16.64 -33.88 24.28
CA LEU A 173 -15.46 -34.75 24.37
C LEU A 173 -14.43 -34.14 25.32
N THR A 174 -13.76 -34.99 26.10
CA THR A 174 -12.60 -34.58 26.90
C THR A 174 -11.49 -34.05 25.98
N ASP A 175 -10.63 -33.16 26.47
CA ASP A 175 -9.50 -32.66 25.67
C ASP A 175 -8.56 -33.79 25.23
N GLU A 176 -8.42 -34.82 26.05
CA GLU A 176 -7.73 -36.05 25.70
C GLU A 176 -8.37 -36.75 24.50
N ALA A 177 -9.70 -36.93 24.49
CA ALA A 177 -10.39 -37.54 23.35
C ALA A 177 -10.27 -36.70 22.07
N LYS A 178 -10.31 -35.36 22.19
CA LYS A 178 -10.05 -34.48 21.04
C LYS A 178 -8.63 -34.66 20.51
N PHE A 179 -7.65 -34.75 21.40
CA PHE A 179 -6.25 -34.94 21.03
C PHE A 179 -6.03 -36.30 20.36
N GLN A 180 -6.57 -37.39 20.89
CA GLN A 180 -6.49 -38.73 20.30
C GLN A 180 -7.13 -38.78 18.90
N VAL A 181 -8.31 -38.19 18.73
CA VAL A 181 -8.96 -38.07 17.41
C VAL A 181 -8.09 -37.27 16.43
N PHE A 182 -7.53 -36.14 16.87
CA PHE A 182 -6.65 -35.34 16.05
C PHE A 182 -5.38 -36.10 15.65
N GLN A 183 -4.75 -36.77 16.61
CA GLN A 183 -3.57 -37.61 16.39
C GLN A 183 -3.86 -38.71 15.37
N ALA A 184 -4.95 -39.47 15.54
CA ALA A 184 -5.34 -40.53 14.61
C ALA A 184 -5.55 -40.00 13.18
N ILE A 185 -6.22 -38.85 13.02
CA ILE A 185 -6.38 -38.21 11.71
C ILE A 185 -5.01 -37.85 11.11
N MET A 186 -4.14 -37.20 11.90
CA MET A 186 -2.83 -36.76 11.40
C MET A 186 -1.91 -37.92 11.04
N GLU A 187 -1.94 -39.01 11.82
CA GLU A 187 -1.20 -40.24 11.54
C GLU A 187 -1.66 -40.88 10.22
N GLU A 188 -2.97 -41.02 10.02
CA GLU A 188 -3.52 -41.58 8.77
C GLU A 188 -3.21 -40.70 7.56
N MET A 189 -3.28 -39.37 7.71
CA MET A 189 -2.91 -38.45 6.63
C MET A 189 -1.41 -38.52 6.32
N PHE A 190 -0.56 -38.63 7.34
CA PHE A 190 0.89 -38.75 7.15
C PHE A 190 1.25 -40.07 6.46
N GLU A 191 0.73 -41.20 6.95
CA GLU A 191 0.99 -42.52 6.38
C GLU A 191 0.54 -42.59 4.92
N THR A 192 -0.66 -42.14 4.60
CA THR A 192 -1.17 -42.17 3.21
C THR A 192 -0.41 -41.21 2.30
N PHE A 193 0.00 -40.04 2.79
CA PHE A 193 0.78 -39.07 2.01
C PHE A 193 2.16 -39.60 1.62
N GLN A 194 2.80 -40.40 2.47
CA GLN A 194 4.12 -40.99 2.18
C GLN A 194 4.14 -41.88 0.93
N HIS A 195 2.98 -42.36 0.47
CA HIS A 195 2.86 -43.18 -0.72
C HIS A 195 2.80 -42.37 -2.03
N ILE A 196 2.75 -41.04 -1.96
CA ILE A 196 2.74 -40.17 -3.14
C ILE A 196 4.16 -40.04 -3.73
N PRO A 197 4.35 -40.26 -5.05
CA PRO A 197 5.65 -40.11 -5.69
C PRO A 197 6.11 -38.64 -5.71
N MET A 198 7.31 -38.38 -5.18
CA MET A 198 7.88 -37.03 -4.99
C MET A 198 9.19 -36.79 -5.76
N GLU A 199 9.47 -37.57 -6.80
CA GLU A 199 10.75 -37.48 -7.54
C GLU A 199 10.89 -36.16 -8.31
N ASN A 200 9.77 -35.54 -8.68
CA ASN A 200 9.72 -34.23 -9.33
C ASN A 200 8.35 -33.56 -9.15
N PHE A 201 8.29 -32.26 -9.41
CA PHE A 201 7.08 -31.44 -9.25
C PHE A 201 5.89 -31.96 -10.07
N LYS A 202 6.13 -32.53 -11.26
CA LYS A 202 5.06 -33.09 -12.11
C LYS A 202 4.43 -34.32 -11.48
N GLN A 203 5.22 -35.26 -10.95
CA GLN A 203 4.69 -36.43 -10.25
C GLN A 203 3.92 -36.04 -8.98
N LEU A 204 4.50 -35.15 -8.16
CA LEU A 204 3.86 -34.65 -6.95
C LEU A 204 2.49 -34.03 -7.24
N THR A 205 2.42 -33.10 -8.19
CA THR A 205 1.16 -32.43 -8.57
C THR A 205 0.13 -33.39 -9.17
N THR A 206 0.58 -34.42 -9.89
CA THR A 206 -0.31 -35.45 -10.45
C THR A 206 -0.85 -36.37 -9.35
N GLY A 207 -0.08 -36.66 -8.30
CA GLY A 207 -0.49 -37.55 -7.21
C GLY A 207 -1.28 -36.88 -6.09
N ILE A 208 -1.04 -35.58 -5.82
CA ILE A 208 -1.63 -34.91 -4.65
C ILE A 208 -3.14 -34.65 -4.79
N ILE A 209 -3.63 -34.36 -5.99
CA ILE A 209 -5.07 -34.12 -6.22
C ILE A 209 -5.86 -35.42 -6.00
N PRO A 210 -5.52 -36.56 -6.63
CA PRO A 210 -6.16 -37.84 -6.32
C PRO A 210 -6.05 -38.22 -4.84
N TRP A 211 -4.89 -38.02 -4.20
CA TRP A 211 -4.72 -38.32 -2.78
C TRP A 211 -5.66 -37.50 -1.89
N LEU A 212 -5.79 -36.19 -2.12
CA LEU A 212 -6.73 -35.34 -1.40
C LEU A 212 -8.18 -35.82 -1.56
N GLU A 213 -8.55 -36.22 -2.78
CA GLU A 213 -9.87 -36.76 -3.07
C GLU A 213 -10.12 -38.15 -2.48
N GLU A 214 -9.06 -38.92 -2.25
CA GLU A 214 -9.14 -40.29 -1.72
C GLU A 214 -9.05 -40.35 -0.20
N HIS A 215 -8.37 -39.41 0.47
CA HIS A 215 -8.10 -39.50 1.92
C HIS A 215 -8.66 -38.32 2.73
N CYS A 216 -8.84 -37.14 2.14
CA CYS A 216 -9.23 -35.93 2.89
C CYS A 216 -10.72 -35.56 2.79
N LYS A 217 -11.57 -36.43 2.21
CA LYS A 217 -13.01 -36.16 2.12
C LYS A 217 -13.67 -36.17 3.51
N PRO A 218 -14.69 -35.33 3.76
CA PRO A 218 -15.33 -35.22 5.08
C PRO A 218 -15.85 -36.53 5.67
N HIS A 219 -16.39 -37.44 4.84
CA HIS A 219 -16.87 -38.73 5.33
C HIS A 219 -15.73 -39.66 5.76
N ILE A 220 -14.54 -39.54 5.16
CA ILE A 220 -13.38 -40.36 5.48
C ILE A 220 -12.86 -39.94 6.85
N LEU A 221 -12.64 -38.64 7.05
CA LEU A 221 -12.23 -38.10 8.34
C LEU A 221 -13.25 -38.42 9.46
N ARG A 222 -14.54 -38.40 9.15
CA ARG A 222 -15.60 -38.85 10.08
C ARG A 222 -15.49 -40.33 10.43
N ASN A 223 -15.07 -41.18 9.49
CA ASN A 223 -14.85 -42.60 9.76
C ASN A 223 -13.67 -42.79 10.72
N ILE A 224 -12.56 -42.07 10.52
CA ILE A 224 -11.40 -42.09 11.43
C ILE A 224 -11.85 -41.70 12.83
N LEU A 225 -12.49 -40.54 12.97
CA LEU A 225 -13.04 -40.05 14.22
C LEU A 225 -13.94 -41.09 14.89
N SER A 226 -14.88 -41.68 14.14
CA SER A 226 -15.82 -42.66 14.69
C SER A 226 -15.11 -43.91 15.19
N ARG A 227 -14.11 -44.40 14.45
CA ARG A 227 -13.30 -45.55 14.85
C ARG A 227 -12.48 -45.25 16.10
N THR A 228 -11.81 -44.11 16.16
CA THR A 228 -11.02 -43.70 17.33
C THR A 228 -11.91 -43.57 18.57
N LEU A 229 -13.06 -42.91 18.48
CA LEU A 229 -13.98 -42.79 19.61
C LEU A 229 -14.54 -44.14 20.06
N GLN A 230 -14.83 -45.07 19.14
CA GLN A 230 -15.27 -46.43 19.47
C GLN A 230 -14.17 -47.22 20.19
N GLN A 231 -12.93 -47.11 19.73
CA GLN A 231 -11.77 -47.74 20.39
C GLN A 231 -11.57 -47.19 21.79
N MET A 232 -11.61 -45.87 21.96
CA MET A 232 -11.51 -45.23 23.28
C MET A 232 -12.62 -45.68 24.24
N ALA A 233 -13.86 -45.82 23.74
CA ALA A 233 -14.97 -46.30 24.55
C ALA A 233 -14.77 -47.76 24.99
N GLN A 234 -14.29 -48.61 24.07
CA GLN A 234 -13.99 -50.01 24.36
C GLN A 234 -12.86 -50.15 25.39
N GLU A 235 -11.76 -49.41 25.23
CA GLU A 235 -10.65 -49.40 26.19
C GLU A 235 -11.06 -48.91 27.58
N ALA A 236 -11.98 -47.94 27.65
CA ALA A 236 -12.52 -47.46 28.91
C ALA A 236 -13.36 -48.54 29.62
N MET A 237 -14.16 -49.32 28.87
CA MET A 237 -14.93 -50.45 29.42
C MET A 237 -14.00 -51.57 29.91
N GLU A 238 -13.00 -51.95 29.11
CA GLU A 238 -12.04 -53.00 29.48
C GLU A 238 -11.23 -52.64 30.74
N LYS A 239 -10.83 -51.37 30.89
CA LYS A 239 -10.16 -50.89 32.11
C LYS A 239 -11.08 -50.96 33.34
N GLN A 240 -12.38 -50.72 33.20
CA GLN A 240 -13.33 -50.83 34.31
C GLN A 240 -13.54 -52.29 34.72
N GLU A 241 -13.64 -53.21 33.78
CA GLU A 241 -13.78 -54.65 34.05
C GLU A 241 -12.55 -55.22 34.77
N LEU A 242 -11.34 -54.86 34.32
CA LEU A 242 -10.09 -55.29 34.97
C LEU A 242 -9.98 -54.79 36.41
N GLN A 243 -10.34 -53.53 36.67
CA GLN A 243 -10.34 -52.96 38.02
C GLN A 243 -11.34 -53.66 38.95
N ALA A 244 -12.52 -54.02 38.44
CA ALA A 244 -13.51 -54.78 39.21
C ALA A 244 -12.99 -56.17 39.59
N MET A 245 -12.34 -56.88 38.66
CA MET A 245 -11.74 -58.19 38.94
C MET A 245 -10.58 -58.11 39.95
N GLU A 246 -9.74 -57.08 39.88
CA GLU A 246 -8.65 -56.87 40.83
C GLU A 246 -9.17 -56.62 42.26
N GLN A 247 -10.25 -55.84 42.41
CA GLN A 247 -10.87 -55.59 43.71
C GLN A 247 -11.47 -56.86 44.32
N GLU A 248 -12.18 -57.67 43.54
CA GLU A 248 -12.73 -58.95 44.03
C GLU A 248 -11.62 -59.92 44.48
N SER A 249 -10.50 -59.94 43.75
CA SER A 249 -9.36 -60.80 44.12
C SER A 249 -8.66 -60.36 45.42
N SER A 250 -8.64 -59.06 45.71
CA SER A 250 -8.02 -58.51 46.92
C SER A 250 -8.90 -58.69 48.16
N GLU A 251 -10.23 -58.68 48.03
CA GLU A 251 -11.14 -58.96 49.15
C GLU A 251 -11.18 -60.45 49.52
N GLY A 252 -10.87 -61.36 48.59
CA GLY A 252 -10.87 -62.80 48.82
C GLY A 252 -9.70 -63.36 49.65
N PHE A 253 -8.69 -62.54 50.01
CA PHE A 253 -7.49 -62.99 50.73
C PHE A 253 -7.24 -62.31 52.10
N SER A 254 -8.19 -61.54 52.63
CA SER A 254 -8.18 -61.10 54.04
C SER A 254 -9.06 -61.98 54.92
#